data_AF-A0A7X5FQC1-F1
#
_entry.id   AF-A0A7X5FQC1-F1
#
_cell.length_a   1.000
_cell.length_b   1.000
_cell.length_c   1.000
_cell.angle_alpha   90.00
_cell.angle_beta   90.00
_cell.angle_gamma   90.00
#
_symmetry.space_group_name_H-M   'P 1'
#
loop_
_entity.id
_entity.type
_entity.pdbx_description
1 polymer ?
#
loop_
_entity_poly.entity_id
_entity_poly.type
_entity_poly.pdbx_seq_one_letter_code
_entity_poly.pdbx_strand_id
1 'polypeptide(L)'
;MKELKATSPFIYKSQEESLLIENLAQSQLINTEQLLEIKKSYNQKVPYHNFVHALKVAEGVLKLPSHMFDIIEIKSLFIAALFHDAGHTGTSQDLDEFRSLDIAFQGIIDFENKYNYNGIDYGIVRKAIIGTVFKNRALNKDKYALILADLDVGTVGMSFAEFLYFADFPFSIEMNTEIKKWNKDVNYFKFLMSISKDIYITPEVQTMYPGALQNIRKYVEISDELFEKLFIFWNSGDITFKYFEDYFKKACY
;
A
#
# COMPACT_ATOMS: atom_id res chain seq x y z
N MET A 1 34.04 -5.69 -6.95
CA MET A 1 32.58 -5.81 -6.70
C MET A 1 31.89 -5.96 -8.04
N LYS A 2 31.15 -7.04 -8.29
CA LYS A 2 30.27 -7.12 -9.47
C LYS A 2 29.04 -6.26 -9.18
N GLU A 3 28.78 -5.27 -10.02
CA GLU A 3 27.51 -4.55 -10.03
C GLU A 3 26.39 -5.55 -10.28
N LEU A 4 25.48 -5.67 -9.32
CA LEU A 4 24.21 -6.35 -9.55
C LEU A 4 23.37 -5.43 -10.43
N LYS A 5 23.44 -5.64 -11.74
CA LYS A 5 22.36 -5.22 -12.63
C LYS A 5 21.16 -6.08 -12.25
N ALA A 6 20.29 -5.57 -11.39
CA ALA A 6 19.03 -6.21 -11.05
C ALA A 6 18.13 -6.20 -12.30
N THR A 7 18.34 -7.18 -13.18
CA THR A 7 17.44 -7.48 -14.30
C THR A 7 16.59 -8.70 -13.96
N SER A 8 16.41 -9.01 -12.68
CA SER A 8 15.46 -10.05 -12.31
C SER A 8 14.06 -9.51 -12.59
N PRO A 9 13.24 -10.16 -13.42
CA PRO A 9 11.90 -9.69 -13.71
C PRO A 9 11.10 -9.63 -12.41
N PHE A 10 10.26 -8.61 -12.28
CA PHE A 10 9.30 -8.50 -11.17
C PHE A 10 8.40 -9.74 -11.14
N ILE A 11 8.26 -10.36 -9.97
CA ILE A 11 7.35 -11.48 -9.74
C ILE A 11 6.18 -11.01 -8.87
N TYR A 12 5.00 -10.93 -9.48
CA TYR A 12 3.74 -10.62 -8.80
C TYR A 12 3.40 -11.65 -7.72
N LYS A 13 2.88 -11.18 -6.57
CA LYS A 13 2.60 -12.02 -5.39
C LYS A 13 1.16 -12.53 -5.36
N SER A 14 0.77 -13.35 -6.34
CA SER A 14 -0.60 -13.89 -6.47
C SER A 14 -1.06 -14.77 -5.30
N GLN A 15 -0.15 -15.49 -4.65
CA GLN A 15 -0.51 -16.27 -3.45
C GLN A 15 -0.87 -15.35 -2.28
N GLU A 16 -0.10 -14.29 -2.07
CA GLU A 16 -0.41 -13.30 -1.03
C GLU A 16 -1.70 -12.54 -1.35
N GLU A 17 -1.91 -12.17 -2.62
CA GLU A 17 -3.15 -11.54 -3.08
C GLU A 17 -4.37 -12.39 -2.71
N SER A 18 -4.31 -13.71 -2.94
CA SER A 18 -5.42 -14.63 -2.66
C SER A 18 -5.75 -14.67 -1.16
N LEU A 19 -4.73 -14.73 -0.29
CA LEU A 19 -4.90 -14.70 1.16
C LEU A 19 -5.53 -13.38 1.63
N LEU A 20 -5.09 -12.25 1.07
CA LEU A 20 -5.65 -10.95 1.40
C LEU A 20 -7.11 -10.82 0.94
N ILE A 21 -7.46 -11.32 -0.25
CA ILE A 21 -8.85 -11.34 -0.74
C ILE A 21 -9.73 -12.17 0.20
N GLU A 22 -9.28 -13.37 0.59
CA GLU A 22 -10.01 -14.23 1.52
C GLU A 22 -10.22 -13.55 2.88
N ASN A 23 -9.18 -12.91 3.41
CA ASN A 23 -9.25 -12.19 4.68
C ASN A 23 -10.20 -10.98 4.62
N LEU A 24 -10.11 -10.15 3.58
CA LEU A 24 -10.99 -8.98 3.43
C LEU A 24 -12.45 -9.38 3.21
N ALA A 25 -12.71 -10.47 2.50
CA ALA A 25 -14.08 -10.97 2.30
C ALA A 25 -14.76 -11.39 3.61
N GLN A 26 -14.00 -11.76 4.65
CA GLN A 26 -14.55 -12.08 5.98
C GLN A 26 -15.11 -10.86 6.71
N SER A 27 -14.73 -9.63 6.32
CA SER A 27 -15.27 -8.39 6.91
C SER A 27 -16.76 -8.17 6.64
N GLN A 28 -17.33 -8.89 5.66
CA GLN A 28 -18.68 -8.68 5.14
C GLN A 28 -18.94 -7.30 4.52
N LEU A 29 -17.92 -6.42 4.44
CA LEU A 29 -18.00 -5.17 3.71
C LEU A 29 -17.90 -5.38 2.21
N ILE A 30 -17.28 -6.46 1.75
CA ILE A 30 -17.15 -6.80 0.33
C ILE A 30 -17.06 -8.31 0.22
N ASN A 31 -17.45 -8.88 -0.93
CA ASN A 31 -17.27 -10.30 -1.20
C ASN A 31 -16.12 -10.56 -2.21
N THR A 32 -15.76 -11.82 -2.37
CA THR A 32 -14.69 -12.24 -3.29
C THR A 32 -14.96 -11.86 -4.74
N GLU A 33 -16.21 -11.95 -5.22
CA GLU A 33 -16.54 -11.59 -6.62
C GLU A 33 -16.29 -10.11 -6.88
N GLN A 34 -16.72 -9.25 -5.96
CA GLN A 34 -16.51 -7.81 -6.03
C GLN A 34 -15.02 -7.45 -6.00
N LEU A 35 -14.23 -8.05 -5.12
CA LEU A 35 -12.77 -7.86 -5.08
C LEU A 35 -12.09 -8.27 -6.40
N LEU A 36 -12.49 -9.39 -6.98
CA LEU A 36 -11.98 -9.86 -8.28
C LEU A 36 -12.41 -8.96 -9.44
N GLU A 37 -13.53 -8.25 -9.32
CA GLU A 37 -13.96 -7.25 -10.29
C GLU A 37 -13.07 -6.01 -10.25
N ILE A 38 -12.78 -5.49 -9.05
CA ILE A 38 -11.87 -4.35 -8.85
C ILE A 38 -10.47 -4.67 -9.36
N LYS A 39 -9.96 -5.89 -9.09
CA LYS A 39 -8.67 -6.38 -9.56
C LYS A 39 -8.45 -6.17 -11.07
N LYS A 40 -9.51 -6.26 -11.88
CA LYS A 40 -9.40 -6.10 -13.35
C LYS A 40 -8.92 -4.70 -13.77
N SER A 41 -9.08 -3.72 -12.89
CA SER A 41 -8.61 -2.35 -13.08
C SER A 41 -7.12 -2.16 -12.74
N TYR A 42 -6.45 -3.18 -12.23
CA TYR A 42 -5.04 -3.13 -11.87
C TYR A 42 -4.15 -3.84 -12.88
N ASN A 43 -2.98 -3.27 -13.12
CA ASN A 43 -1.95 -3.87 -13.98
C ASN A 43 -0.93 -4.64 -13.14
N GLN A 44 -0.92 -5.97 -13.24
CA GLN A 44 0.00 -6.84 -12.50
C GLN A 44 1.48 -6.67 -12.88
N LYS A 45 1.80 -5.87 -13.91
CA LYS A 45 3.19 -5.51 -14.24
C LYS A 45 3.70 -4.31 -13.45
N VAL A 46 2.82 -3.57 -12.79
CA VAL A 46 3.19 -2.48 -11.89
C VAL A 46 3.67 -3.09 -10.58
N PRO A 47 4.92 -2.84 -10.15
CA PRO A 47 5.47 -3.49 -8.97
C PRO A 47 4.84 -3.03 -7.66
N TYR A 48 4.74 -1.73 -7.40
CA TYR A 48 4.28 -1.22 -6.10
C TYR A 48 2.80 -0.87 -6.09
N HIS A 49 2.36 0.01 -6.99
CA HIS A 49 0.97 0.47 -7.10
C HIS A 49 0.05 -0.60 -7.73
N ASN A 50 0.01 -1.77 -7.09
CA ASN A 50 -0.66 -2.97 -7.58
C ASN A 50 -1.81 -3.38 -6.63
N PHE A 51 -2.54 -4.44 -6.99
CA PHE A 51 -3.71 -4.83 -6.21
C PHE A 51 -3.37 -5.38 -4.82
N VAL A 52 -2.21 -6.03 -4.64
CA VAL A 52 -1.73 -6.47 -3.31
C VAL A 52 -1.55 -5.27 -2.38
N HIS A 53 -0.97 -4.17 -2.86
CA HIS A 53 -0.84 -2.93 -2.10
C HIS A 53 -2.21 -2.37 -1.73
N ALA A 54 -3.12 -2.22 -2.69
CA ALA A 54 -4.48 -1.74 -2.44
C ALA A 54 -5.24 -2.58 -1.39
N LEU A 55 -5.09 -3.91 -1.42
CA LEU A 55 -5.66 -4.81 -0.41
C LEU A 55 -5.08 -4.54 1.00
N LYS A 56 -3.79 -4.25 1.10
CA LYS A 56 -3.14 -3.90 2.39
C LYS A 56 -3.59 -2.55 2.92
N VAL A 57 -3.77 -1.55 2.04
CA VAL A 57 -4.35 -0.26 2.44
C VAL A 57 -5.79 -0.45 2.92
N ALA A 58 -6.58 -1.27 2.23
CA ALA A 58 -7.95 -1.61 2.62
C ALA A 58 -8.02 -2.38 3.96
N GLU A 59 -7.07 -3.29 4.23
CA GLU A 59 -6.92 -3.92 5.55
C GLU A 59 -6.66 -2.88 6.65
N GLY A 60 -5.90 -1.83 6.34
CA GLY A 60 -5.69 -0.68 7.23
C GLY A 60 -7.00 0.03 7.60
N VAL A 61 -7.91 0.21 6.65
CA VAL A 61 -9.24 0.81 6.92
C VAL A 61 -10.03 -0.02 7.93
N LEU A 62 -9.98 -1.35 7.84
CA LEU A 62 -10.67 -2.24 8.78
C LEU A 62 -10.12 -2.18 10.22
N LYS A 63 -8.92 -1.65 10.39
CA LYS A 63 -8.25 -1.48 11.70
C LYS A 63 -8.52 -0.11 12.33
N LEU A 64 -9.23 0.79 11.65
CA LEU A 64 -9.56 2.10 12.18
C LEU A 64 -10.42 1.99 13.46
N PRO A 65 -10.26 2.90 14.43
CA PRO A 65 -11.04 2.85 15.67
C PRO A 65 -12.55 3.02 15.42
N SER A 66 -13.33 1.96 15.67
CA SER A 66 -14.77 1.90 15.33
C SER A 66 -15.66 2.93 16.03
N HIS A 67 -15.19 3.57 17.10
CA HIS A 67 -15.91 4.62 17.80
C HIS A 67 -15.78 6.01 17.14
N MET A 68 -14.89 6.15 16.16
CA MET A 68 -14.60 7.42 15.47
C MET A 68 -15.25 7.54 14.09
N PHE A 69 -15.73 6.42 13.55
CA PHE A 69 -16.27 6.34 12.19
C PHE A 69 -17.59 5.58 12.18
N ASP A 70 -18.57 6.11 11.47
CA ASP A 70 -19.77 5.37 11.15
C ASP A 70 -19.54 4.35 10.02
N ILE A 71 -20.53 3.49 9.78
CA ILE A 71 -20.43 2.43 8.78
C ILE A 71 -20.37 2.95 7.34
N ILE A 72 -20.95 4.11 7.04
CA ILE A 72 -20.88 4.73 5.71
C ILE A 72 -19.47 5.26 5.48
N GLU A 73 -18.88 5.92 6.48
CA GLU A 73 -17.49 6.38 6.44
C GLU A 73 -16.51 5.23 6.23
N ILE A 74 -16.64 4.13 6.98
CA ILE A 74 -15.79 2.95 6.82
C ILE A 74 -15.97 2.32 5.44
N LYS A 75 -17.21 2.13 4.97
CA LYS A 75 -17.47 1.60 3.62
C LYS A 75 -16.86 2.48 2.54
N SER A 76 -17.06 3.79 2.61
CA SER A 76 -16.49 4.73 1.64
C SER A 76 -14.96 4.74 1.65
N LEU A 77 -14.33 4.77 2.83
CA LEU A 77 -12.87 4.69 2.93
C LEU A 77 -12.34 3.35 2.42
N PHE A 78 -13.05 2.26 2.67
CA PHE A 78 -12.67 0.93 2.23
C PHE A 78 -12.73 0.80 0.70
N ILE A 79 -13.79 1.32 0.08
CA ILE A 79 -13.88 1.40 -1.39
C ILE A 79 -12.81 2.33 -1.96
N ALA A 80 -12.57 3.48 -1.33
CA ALA A 80 -11.51 4.38 -1.74
C ALA A 80 -10.12 3.70 -1.71
N ALA A 81 -9.82 2.96 -0.63
CA ALA A 81 -8.58 2.20 -0.50
C ALA A 81 -8.44 1.12 -1.58
N LEU A 82 -9.52 0.45 -1.98
CA LEU A 82 -9.46 -0.57 -3.03
C LEU A 82 -9.28 0.01 -4.44
N PHE A 83 -9.61 1.29 -4.66
CA PHE A 83 -9.51 1.94 -5.97
C PHE A 83 -8.41 2.99 -6.10
N HIS A 84 -7.76 3.42 -5.01
CA HIS A 84 -6.86 4.58 -5.05
C HIS A 84 -5.70 4.47 -6.06
N ASP A 85 -5.26 3.26 -6.36
CA ASP A 85 -4.19 2.95 -7.33
C ASP A 85 -4.72 2.30 -8.63
N ALA A 86 -6.04 2.25 -8.82
CA ALA A 86 -6.65 1.59 -9.97
C ALA A 86 -6.28 2.32 -11.27
N GLY A 87 -5.80 1.58 -12.27
CA GLY A 87 -5.35 2.15 -13.54
C GLY A 87 -3.98 2.83 -13.49
N HIS A 88 -3.24 2.73 -12.38
CA HIS A 88 -1.85 3.20 -12.30
C HIS A 88 -0.97 2.48 -13.33
N THR A 89 -0.01 3.22 -13.89
CA THR A 89 0.88 2.71 -14.94
C THR A 89 2.31 2.46 -14.46
N GLY A 90 2.58 2.66 -13.17
CA GLY A 90 3.90 2.51 -12.56
C GLY A 90 4.82 3.73 -12.76
N THR A 91 4.26 4.85 -13.22
CA THR A 91 4.93 6.16 -13.12
C THR A 91 4.02 7.02 -12.25
N SER A 92 4.44 7.38 -11.03
CA SER A 92 3.67 8.20 -10.08
C SER A 92 3.45 9.63 -10.62
N GLN A 93 2.59 9.76 -11.62
CA GLN A 93 2.16 11.02 -12.21
C GLN A 93 0.84 11.42 -11.56
N ASP A 94 0.67 12.71 -11.26
CA ASP A 94 -0.56 13.24 -10.66
C ASP A 94 -1.84 12.88 -11.46
N LEU A 95 -1.71 12.49 -12.74
CA LEU A 95 -2.80 12.03 -13.62
C LEU A 95 -3.30 10.61 -13.29
N ASP A 96 -2.48 9.79 -12.63
CA ASP A 96 -2.84 8.42 -12.30
C ASP A 96 -3.90 8.40 -11.19
N GLU A 97 -3.84 9.27 -10.18
CA GLU A 97 -4.89 9.38 -9.15
C GLU A 97 -6.23 9.91 -9.70
N PHE A 98 -6.20 10.76 -10.74
CA PHE A 98 -7.44 11.16 -11.44
C PHE A 98 -8.04 9.99 -12.22
N ARG A 99 -7.20 9.13 -12.82
CA ARG A 99 -7.68 7.90 -13.47
C ARG A 99 -8.28 6.94 -12.45
N SER A 100 -7.64 6.79 -11.29
CA SER A 100 -8.17 6.01 -10.16
C SER A 100 -9.53 6.51 -9.74
N LEU A 101 -9.73 7.83 -9.67
CA LEU A 101 -11.03 8.42 -9.35
C LEU A 101 -12.12 8.10 -10.39
N ASP A 102 -11.82 8.23 -11.68
CA ASP A 102 -12.77 7.91 -12.76
C ASP A 102 -13.17 6.42 -12.72
N ILE A 103 -12.19 5.54 -12.51
CA ILE A 103 -12.42 4.10 -12.37
C ILE A 103 -13.25 3.81 -11.11
N ALA A 104 -12.95 4.46 -9.98
CA ALA A 104 -13.72 4.31 -8.75
C ALA A 104 -15.18 4.73 -8.95
N PHE A 105 -15.43 5.83 -9.64
CA PHE A 105 -16.78 6.30 -9.92
C PHE A 105 -17.58 5.28 -10.72
N GLN A 106 -17.01 4.75 -11.81
CA GLN A 106 -17.67 3.71 -12.60
C GLN A 106 -17.86 2.42 -11.79
N GLY A 107 -16.84 2.01 -11.02
CA GLY A 107 -16.90 0.81 -10.18
C GLY A 107 -17.99 0.89 -9.12
N ILE A 108 -18.22 2.07 -8.52
CA ILE A 108 -19.31 2.30 -7.57
C ILE A 108 -20.67 2.15 -8.25
N ILE A 109 -20.86 2.76 -9.42
CA ILE A 109 -22.10 2.63 -10.19
C ILE A 109 -22.37 1.16 -10.54
N ASP A 110 -21.34 0.44 -10.98
CA ASP A 110 -21.46 -0.98 -11.32
C ASP A 110 -21.80 -1.80 -10.08
N PHE A 111 -21.23 -1.45 -8.92
CA PHE A 111 -21.48 -2.13 -7.66
C PHE A 111 -22.90 -1.93 -7.14
N GLU A 112 -23.40 -0.70 -7.19
CA GLU A 112 -24.79 -0.38 -6.85
C GLU A 112 -25.76 -1.14 -7.76
N ASN A 113 -25.52 -1.14 -9.08
CA ASN A 113 -26.41 -1.76 -10.05
C ASN A 113 -26.36 -3.30 -10.05
N LYS A 114 -25.17 -3.91 -9.94
CA LYS A 114 -24.97 -5.35 -10.05
C LYS A 114 -25.15 -6.08 -8.72
N TYR A 115 -24.71 -5.49 -7.62
CA TYR A 115 -24.66 -6.14 -6.32
C TYR A 115 -25.59 -5.52 -5.27
N ASN A 116 -26.36 -4.49 -5.62
CA ASN A 116 -27.16 -3.70 -4.67
C ASN A 116 -26.29 -3.17 -3.52
N TYR A 117 -25.06 -2.77 -3.84
CA TYR A 117 -24.06 -2.35 -2.88
C TYR A 117 -24.27 -0.89 -2.47
N ASN A 118 -25.20 -0.66 -1.56
CA ASN A 118 -25.59 0.68 -1.13
C ASN A 118 -24.77 1.19 0.09
N GLY A 119 -24.85 2.50 0.31
CA GLY A 119 -24.26 3.15 1.48
C GLY A 119 -22.79 3.55 1.30
N ILE A 120 -22.41 3.88 0.05
CA ILE A 120 -21.17 4.57 -0.26
C ILE A 120 -21.47 6.07 -0.40
N ASP A 121 -20.81 6.90 0.39
CA ASP A 121 -20.70 8.33 0.13
C ASP A 121 -19.54 8.61 -0.84
N TYR A 122 -19.87 8.97 -2.08
CA TYR A 122 -18.89 9.30 -3.12
C TYR A 122 -18.06 10.55 -2.80
N GLY A 123 -18.59 11.49 -2.03
CA GLY A 123 -17.85 12.66 -1.57
C GLY A 123 -16.65 12.26 -0.70
N ILE A 124 -16.84 11.27 0.18
CA ILE A 124 -15.75 10.67 0.98
C ILE A 124 -14.75 9.97 0.06
N VAL A 125 -15.22 9.11 -0.85
CA VAL A 125 -14.33 8.36 -1.78
C VAL A 125 -13.45 9.31 -2.57
N ARG A 126 -14.05 10.34 -3.18
CA ARG A 126 -13.34 11.33 -3.97
C ARG A 126 -12.27 12.07 -3.17
N LYS A 127 -12.61 12.53 -1.96
CA LYS A 127 -11.67 13.25 -1.10
C LYS A 127 -10.51 12.35 -0.66
N ALA A 128 -10.82 11.10 -0.32
CA ALA A 128 -9.85 10.13 0.11
C ALA A 128 -8.85 9.80 -1.01
N ILE A 129 -9.31 9.43 -2.21
CA ILE A 129 -8.44 9.12 -3.36
C ILE A 129 -7.58 10.33 -3.77
N ILE A 130 -8.16 11.52 -3.92
CA ILE A 130 -7.37 12.71 -4.25
C ILE A 130 -6.35 13.06 -3.14
N GLY A 131 -6.62 12.63 -1.91
CA GLY A 131 -5.72 12.79 -0.77
C GLY A 131 -4.40 12.04 -0.91
N THR A 132 -4.36 10.93 -1.65
CA THR A 132 -3.13 10.12 -1.82
C THR A 132 -2.11 10.77 -2.75
N VAL A 133 -2.50 11.83 -3.49
CA VAL A 133 -1.56 12.66 -4.26
C VAL A 133 -0.51 13.29 -3.33
N PHE A 134 0.68 12.69 -3.32
CA PHE A 134 1.68 12.89 -2.28
C PHE A 134 2.12 14.35 -2.08
N LYS A 135 2.22 15.10 -3.17
CA LYS A 135 2.67 16.51 -3.16
C LYS A 135 1.76 17.42 -2.34
N ASN A 136 0.49 17.05 -2.18
CA ASN A 136 -0.51 17.86 -1.48
C ASN A 136 -0.79 17.38 -0.05
N ARG A 137 -0.17 16.27 0.37
CA ARG A 137 -0.46 15.62 1.66
C ARG A 137 -0.29 16.56 2.85
N ALA A 138 0.80 17.32 2.93
CA ALA A 138 1.04 18.26 4.03
C ALA A 138 0.13 19.51 4.04
N LEU A 139 -0.51 19.83 2.91
CA LEU A 139 -1.41 20.99 2.79
C LEU A 139 -2.87 20.61 2.97
N ASN A 140 -3.18 19.31 2.98
CA ASN A 140 -4.53 18.82 3.09
C ASN A 140 -5.07 19.00 4.51
N LYS A 141 -6.36 19.34 4.62
CA LYS A 141 -7.07 19.53 5.89
C LYS A 141 -8.32 18.66 5.99
N ASP A 142 -8.67 17.94 4.91
CA ASP A 142 -9.82 17.06 4.91
C ASP A 142 -9.46 15.74 5.62
N LYS A 143 -10.28 15.34 6.59
CA LYS A 143 -9.98 14.18 7.44
C LYS A 143 -9.83 12.88 6.64
N TYR A 144 -10.67 12.65 5.63
CA TYR A 144 -10.65 11.40 4.88
C TYR A 144 -9.47 11.33 3.92
N ALA A 145 -9.12 12.48 3.36
CA ALA A 145 -7.93 12.62 2.53
C ALA A 145 -6.65 12.33 3.33
N LEU A 146 -6.55 12.88 4.54
CA LEU A 146 -5.42 12.62 5.43
C LEU A 146 -5.36 11.16 5.91
N ILE A 147 -6.50 10.58 6.31
CA ILE A 147 -6.56 9.19 6.76
C ILE A 147 -6.10 8.24 5.65
N LEU A 148 -6.64 8.37 4.43
CA LEU A 148 -6.26 7.43 3.37
C LEU A 148 -4.80 7.64 2.94
N ALA A 149 -4.33 8.88 2.85
CA ALA A 149 -2.93 9.16 2.56
C ALA A 149 -1.98 8.59 3.62
N ASP A 150 -2.37 8.62 4.90
CA ASP A 150 -1.61 8.01 5.98
C ASP A 150 -1.62 6.48 5.92
N LEU A 151 -2.76 5.87 5.57
CA LEU A 151 -2.89 4.42 5.40
C LEU A 151 -2.12 3.90 4.17
N ASP A 152 -2.09 4.67 3.08
CA ASP A 152 -1.33 4.37 1.86
C ASP A 152 0.19 4.27 2.15
N VAL A 153 0.71 5.19 2.97
CA VAL A 153 2.09 5.08 3.51
C VAL A 153 2.19 4.26 4.79
N GLY A 154 1.08 3.67 5.23
CA GLY A 154 0.95 2.89 6.47
C GLY A 154 1.89 1.70 6.51
N THR A 155 2.24 1.16 5.34
CA THR A 155 3.19 0.06 5.16
C THR A 155 4.56 0.33 5.80
N VAL A 156 4.98 1.60 5.94
CA VAL A 156 6.21 2.02 6.64
C VAL A 156 6.18 1.71 8.14
N GLY A 157 4.99 1.72 8.73
CA GLY A 157 4.78 1.55 10.16
C GLY A 157 4.38 0.15 10.59
N MET A 158 4.20 -0.75 9.63
CA MET A 158 4.03 -2.19 9.84
C MET A 158 5.30 -2.82 10.44
N SER A 159 5.36 -4.13 10.65
CA SER A 159 6.64 -4.74 11.04
C SER A 159 7.70 -4.50 9.96
N PHE A 160 8.99 -4.47 10.34
CA PHE A 160 10.07 -4.23 9.37
C PHE A 160 10.06 -5.23 8.19
N ALA A 161 9.69 -6.50 8.45
CA ALA A 161 9.55 -7.50 7.39
C ALA A 161 8.36 -7.19 6.46
N GLU A 162 7.22 -6.73 7.00
CA GLU A 162 6.08 -6.30 6.17
C GLU A 162 6.43 -5.10 5.31
N PHE A 163 7.13 -4.11 5.88
CA PHE A 163 7.58 -2.94 5.13
C PHE A 163 8.43 -3.36 3.93
N LEU A 164 9.41 -4.23 4.12
CA LEU A 164 10.25 -4.73 3.03
C LEU A 164 9.42 -5.47 1.97
N TYR A 165 8.51 -6.33 2.42
CA TYR A 165 7.73 -7.21 1.55
C TYR A 165 6.68 -6.47 0.71
N PHE A 166 5.91 -5.57 1.33
CA PHE A 166 4.75 -4.91 0.73
C PHE A 166 5.07 -3.56 0.10
N ALA A 167 6.16 -2.89 0.53
CA ALA A 167 6.45 -1.54 0.05
C ALA A 167 7.84 -1.38 -0.55
N ASP A 168 8.89 -1.64 0.22
CA ASP A 168 10.25 -1.29 -0.19
C ASP A 168 10.69 -2.06 -1.45
N PHE A 169 10.69 -3.40 -1.43
CA PHE A 169 11.15 -4.16 -2.58
C PHE A 169 10.35 -3.92 -3.86
N PRO A 170 9.01 -3.89 -3.83
CA PRO A 170 8.23 -3.49 -4.99
C PRO A 170 8.58 -2.08 -5.50
N PHE A 171 8.63 -1.08 -4.62
CA PHE A 171 8.91 0.30 -5.02
C PHE A 171 10.33 0.48 -5.57
N SER A 172 11.32 -0.24 -5.02
CA SER A 172 12.70 -0.30 -5.54
C SER A 172 12.74 -0.65 -7.02
N ILE A 173 11.92 -1.63 -7.40
CA ILE A 173 11.85 -2.14 -8.78
C ILE A 173 11.12 -1.13 -9.66
N GLU A 174 10.01 -0.57 -9.17
CA GLU A 174 9.22 0.40 -9.94
C GLU A 174 10.01 1.64 -10.30
N MET A 175 10.79 2.18 -9.36
CA MET A 175 11.65 3.34 -9.59
C MET A 175 12.86 3.02 -10.49
N ASN A 176 13.04 1.76 -10.90
CA ASN A 176 14.20 1.26 -11.65
C ASN A 176 15.53 1.74 -11.04
N THR A 177 15.54 1.89 -9.72
CA THR A 177 16.71 2.33 -8.97
C THR A 177 17.60 1.14 -8.70
N GLU A 178 18.92 1.32 -8.80
CA GLU A 178 19.84 0.36 -8.24
C GLU A 178 19.52 0.19 -6.76
N ILE A 179 19.15 -1.02 -6.36
CA ILE A 179 18.76 -1.37 -4.99
C ILE A 179 19.80 -0.85 -3.96
N LYS A 180 21.09 -0.98 -4.30
CA LYS A 180 22.21 -0.50 -3.46
C LYS A 180 22.30 1.02 -3.36
N LYS A 181 21.81 1.74 -4.37
CA LYS A 181 21.78 3.20 -4.40
C LYS A 181 20.64 3.73 -3.54
N TRP A 182 19.49 3.05 -3.56
CA TRP A 182 18.36 3.41 -2.71
C TRP A 182 18.63 3.18 -1.21
N ASN A 183 19.36 2.11 -0.84
CA ASN A 183 19.80 1.88 0.55
C ASN A 183 20.67 3.00 1.13
N LYS A 184 21.52 3.63 0.32
CA LYS A 184 22.38 4.75 0.77
C LYS A 184 21.63 6.08 0.74
N ASP A 185 20.71 6.20 -0.20
CA ASP A 185 19.82 7.33 -0.33
C ASP A 185 18.57 7.06 0.53
N VAL A 186 18.68 7.33 1.83
CA VAL A 186 17.58 7.56 2.79
C VAL A 186 16.55 8.59 2.27
N ASN A 187 16.58 8.99 1.00
CA ASN A 187 15.74 9.95 0.31
C ASN A 187 14.26 9.60 0.38
N TYR A 188 13.85 8.33 0.39
CA TYR A 188 12.42 8.00 0.59
C TYR A 188 11.98 8.36 2.02
N PHE A 189 12.70 7.89 3.04
CA PHE A 189 12.39 8.25 4.42
C PHE A 189 12.65 9.73 4.76
N LYS A 190 13.70 10.34 4.20
CA LYS A 190 13.97 11.78 4.29
C LYS A 190 12.86 12.57 3.61
N PHE A 191 12.35 12.11 2.47
CA PHE A 191 11.19 12.70 1.81
C PHE A 191 9.97 12.61 2.71
N LEU A 192 9.61 11.41 3.18
CA LEU A 192 8.51 11.21 4.14
C LEU A 192 8.64 12.09 5.40
N MET A 193 9.84 12.16 5.99
CA MET A 193 10.14 12.91 7.21
C MET A 193 10.38 14.41 6.98
N SER A 194 10.61 14.84 5.75
CA SER A 194 10.74 16.27 5.40
C SER A 194 9.38 16.93 5.21
N ILE A 195 8.35 16.14 4.90
CA ILE A 195 6.97 16.58 4.73
C ILE A 195 6.29 16.75 6.09
N SER A 196 6.58 15.86 7.05
CA SER A 196 6.14 15.95 8.44
C SER A 196 7.17 15.32 9.37
N LYS A 197 7.37 15.90 10.56
CA LYS A 197 8.24 15.30 11.60
C LYS A 197 7.75 13.90 11.99
N ASP A 198 6.45 13.68 11.85
CA ASP A 198 5.78 12.39 12.03
C ASP A 198 5.37 11.84 10.66
N ILE A 199 5.68 10.56 10.41
CA ILE A 199 5.36 9.89 9.13
C ILE A 199 3.86 9.93 8.85
N TYR A 200 3.03 9.90 9.90
CA TYR A 200 1.57 9.97 9.87
C TYR A 200 1.10 11.31 10.44
N ILE A 201 0.11 11.91 9.78
CA ILE A 201 -0.47 13.20 10.18
C ILE A 201 -1.64 13.00 11.14
N THR A 202 -2.40 11.93 10.97
CA THR A 202 -3.63 11.62 11.68
C THR A 202 -3.35 10.82 12.97
N PRO A 203 -3.89 11.25 14.13
CA PRO A 203 -3.73 10.50 15.39
C PRO A 203 -4.23 9.05 15.33
N GLU A 204 -5.25 8.80 14.51
CA GLU A 204 -5.86 7.50 14.29
C GLU A 204 -4.83 6.50 13.74
N VAL A 205 -4.11 6.90 12.68
CA VAL A 205 -3.11 6.04 12.04
C VAL A 205 -1.81 5.99 12.86
N GLN A 206 -1.44 7.08 13.55
CA GLN A 206 -0.31 7.07 14.49
C GLN A 206 -0.47 6.01 15.59
N THR A 207 -1.69 5.85 16.11
CA THR A 207 -1.99 4.86 17.16
C THR A 207 -1.91 3.43 16.64
N MET A 208 -2.24 3.21 15.36
CA MET A 208 -2.13 1.90 14.71
C MET A 208 -0.68 1.49 14.46
N TYR A 209 0.21 2.46 14.21
CA TYR A 209 1.60 2.23 13.82
C TYR A 209 2.62 2.97 14.70
N PRO A 210 2.66 2.70 16.01
CA PRO A 210 3.54 3.41 16.94
C PRO A 210 5.03 3.12 16.68
N GLY A 211 5.34 2.05 15.94
CA GLY A 211 6.70 1.58 15.67
C GLY A 211 7.38 2.18 14.42
N ALA A 212 6.70 3.05 13.67
CA ALA A 212 7.19 3.46 12.35
C ALA A 212 8.60 4.09 12.36
N LEU A 213 8.88 4.97 13.33
CA LEU A 213 10.23 5.55 13.48
C LEU A 213 11.29 4.49 13.85
N GLN A 214 10.92 3.44 14.57
CA GLN A 214 11.84 2.35 14.91
C GLN A 214 12.18 1.51 13.67
N ASN A 215 11.23 1.29 12.76
CA ASN A 215 11.49 0.58 11.51
C ASN A 215 12.44 1.36 10.60
N ILE A 216 12.31 2.69 10.52
CA ILE A 216 13.25 3.54 9.79
C ILE A 216 14.67 3.36 10.33
N ARG A 217 14.84 3.30 11.65
CA ARG A 217 16.15 3.04 12.27
C ARG A 217 16.69 1.66 11.90
N LYS A 218 15.87 0.61 11.98
CA LYS A 218 16.26 -0.74 11.56
C LYS A 218 16.65 -0.78 10.08
N TYR A 219 15.95 -0.02 9.24
CA TYR A 219 16.25 0.08 7.81
C TYR A 219 17.65 0.62 7.55
N VAL A 220 18.06 1.67 8.25
CA VAL A 220 19.41 2.24 8.07
C VAL A 220 20.52 1.40 8.70
N GLU A 221 20.17 0.45 9.56
CA GLU A 221 21.11 -0.44 10.26
C GLU A 221 21.31 -1.78 9.56
N ILE A 222 20.44 -2.17 8.62
CA ILE A 222 20.56 -3.45 7.91
C ILE A 222 21.81 -3.45 7.03
N SER A 223 22.57 -4.54 7.03
CA SER A 223 23.74 -4.66 6.16
C SER A 223 23.33 -4.83 4.70
N ASP A 224 24.13 -4.27 3.78
CA ASP A 224 23.93 -4.42 2.32
C ASP A 224 23.81 -5.90 1.91
N GLU A 225 24.58 -6.78 2.54
CA GLU A 225 24.56 -8.22 2.26
C GLU A 225 23.26 -8.88 2.69
N LEU A 226 22.77 -8.57 3.90
CA LEU A 226 21.51 -9.12 4.40
C LEU A 226 20.34 -8.60 3.55
N PHE A 227 20.32 -7.31 3.24
CA PHE A 227 19.30 -6.71 2.39
C PHE A 227 19.24 -7.38 1.01
N GLU A 228 20.40 -7.58 0.37
CA GLU A 228 20.49 -8.25 -0.93
C GLU A 228 19.97 -9.69 -0.87
N LYS A 229 20.30 -10.44 0.19
CA LYS A 229 19.76 -11.79 0.42
C LYS A 229 18.24 -11.79 0.57
N LEU A 230 17.68 -10.86 1.34
CA LEU A 230 16.24 -10.72 1.54
C LEU A 230 15.53 -10.38 0.22
N PHE A 231 16.08 -9.45 -0.57
CA PHE A 231 15.53 -9.10 -1.87
C PHE A 231 15.54 -10.28 -2.84
N ILE A 232 16.66 -11.02 -2.93
CA ILE A 232 16.77 -12.21 -3.79
C ILE A 232 15.75 -13.25 -3.38
N PHE A 233 15.57 -13.49 -2.07
CA PHE A 233 14.56 -14.43 -1.58
C PHE A 233 13.14 -13.95 -1.88
N TRP A 234 12.85 -12.66 -1.62
CA TRP A 234 11.56 -12.08 -1.96
C TRP A 234 11.24 -12.21 -3.45
N ASN A 235 12.23 -12.02 -4.34
CA ASN A 235 12.06 -12.15 -5.78
C ASN A 235 12.33 -13.56 -6.32
N SER A 236 12.44 -14.60 -5.47
CA SER A 236 12.70 -15.96 -5.94
C SER A 236 11.48 -16.66 -6.51
N GLY A 237 10.28 -16.13 -6.24
CA GLY A 237 9.02 -16.68 -6.73
C GLY A 237 7.79 -15.93 -6.21
N ASP A 238 6.62 -16.49 -6.52
CA ASP A 238 5.35 -16.13 -5.90
C ASP A 238 5.32 -16.76 -4.49
N ILE A 239 5.85 -16.04 -3.51
CA ILE A 239 5.88 -16.45 -2.10
C ILE A 239 4.85 -15.63 -1.33
N THR A 240 4.46 -16.09 -0.15
CA THR A 240 3.61 -15.34 0.80
C THR A 240 4.45 -14.52 1.77
N PHE A 241 3.83 -13.53 2.42
CA PHE A 241 4.48 -12.76 3.47
C PHE A 241 4.94 -13.65 4.62
N LYS A 242 4.12 -14.63 5.03
CA LYS A 242 4.49 -15.58 6.09
C LYS A 242 5.80 -16.33 5.77
N TYR A 243 5.96 -16.79 4.54
CA TYR A 243 7.16 -17.51 4.14
C TYR A 243 8.39 -16.59 4.09
N PHE A 244 8.21 -15.35 3.62
CA PHE A 244 9.22 -14.31 3.72
C PHE A 244 9.61 -13.98 5.16
N GLU A 245 8.64 -13.84 6.06
CA GLU A 245 8.86 -13.52 7.46
C GLU A 245 9.66 -14.62 8.19
N ASP A 246 9.35 -15.89 7.91
CA ASP A 246 10.07 -17.04 8.45
C ASP A 246 11.53 -17.06 7.98
N TYR A 247 11.79 -16.69 6.72
CA TYR A 247 13.15 -16.53 6.19
C TYR A 247 13.86 -15.34 6.84
N PHE A 248 13.18 -14.19 6.93
CA PHE A 248 13.71 -12.98 7.55
C PHE A 248 14.17 -13.24 8.99
N LYS A 249 13.36 -13.94 9.79
CA LYS A 249 13.71 -14.33 11.17
C LYS A 249 14.98 -15.19 11.20
N LYS A 250 15.09 -16.20 10.34
CA LYS A 250 16.29 -17.07 10.28
C LYS A 250 17.54 -16.36 9.76
N ALA A 251 17.37 -15.30 8.97
CA ALA A 251 18.50 -14.54 8.42
C ALA A 251 19.03 -13.49 9.40
N CYS A 252 18.21 -13.04 10.36
CA CYS A 252 18.57 -12.03 11.36
C CYS A 252 19.06 -12.59 12.70
N TYR A 253 18.82 -13.87 12.99
CA TYR A 253 19.18 -14.57 14.23
C TYR A 253 20.00 -15.82 13.95
#